data_AF-A0A9E3EXZ0-F1
#
_entry.id   AF-A0A9E3EXZ0-F1
#
_cell.length_a   1.000
_cell.length_b   1.000
_cell.length_c   1.000
_cell.angle_alpha   90.00
_cell.angle_beta   90.00
_cell.angle_gamma   90.00
#
_symmetry.space_group_name_H-M   'P 1'
#
loop_
_entity.id
_entity.type
_entity.pdbx_description
1 polymer ?
#
loop_
_entity_poly.entity_id
_entity_poly.type
_entity_poly.pdbx_seq_one_letter_code
_entity_poly.pdbx_strand_id
1 'polypeptide(L)'
;MVFSSIQFVFVFLPLALALYWIAPRPGRNAMLLALSLFFYASGEAQHLWLLLSLIAVNYAAGLVIEASRAALWRRLAVGAAVAADLAVLGWFKYAGFLATSLAPLSHVAMWQGIVLPLGISFYVFHNISYVVDIYRRTAPARRNPIDFALYIAFFPQVIAGPIVRYHDIAGA
;
A
#
# COMPACT_ATOMS: atom_id res chain seq x y z
N MET A 1 -14.83 7.83 -0.80
CA MET A 1 -14.76 9.22 -1.27
C MET A 1 -13.65 9.30 -2.31
N VAL A 2 -13.81 10.14 -3.34
CA VAL A 2 -12.76 10.39 -4.34
C VAL A 2 -12.10 11.74 -4.06
N PHE A 3 -10.82 11.89 -4.38
CA PHE A 3 -10.05 13.11 -4.10
C PHE A 3 -10.64 14.38 -4.75
N SER A 4 -11.28 14.25 -5.91
CA SER A 4 -11.96 15.35 -6.62
C SER A 4 -13.37 15.66 -6.11
N SER A 5 -13.87 14.95 -5.10
CA SER A 5 -15.24 15.15 -4.61
C SER A 5 -15.37 16.40 -3.74
N ILE A 6 -16.53 17.07 -3.83
CA ILE A 6 -16.88 18.22 -2.97
C ILE A 6 -16.78 17.83 -1.49
N GLN A 7 -17.22 16.61 -1.15
CA GLN A 7 -17.13 16.09 0.22
C GLN A 7 -15.68 15.98 0.70
N PHE A 8 -14.74 15.58 -0.17
CA PHE A 8 -13.33 15.55 0.19
C PHE A 8 -12.79 16.96 0.48
N VAL A 9 -13.00 17.89 -0.45
CA VAL A 9 -12.42 19.24 -0.40
C VAL A 9 -12.99 20.08 0.74
N PHE A 10 -14.31 20.04 0.97
CA PHE A 10 -14.97 20.94 1.93
C PHE A 10 -15.28 20.32 3.28
N VAL A 11 -15.23 18.99 3.42
CA VAL A 11 -15.55 18.31 4.69
C VAL A 11 -14.33 17.54 5.20
N PHE A 12 -13.88 16.53 4.46
CA PHE A 12 -12.83 15.63 4.94
C PHE A 12 -11.50 16.35 5.13
N LEU A 13 -11.05 17.13 4.15
CA LEU A 13 -9.75 17.80 4.19
C LEU A 13 -9.67 18.86 5.33
N PRO A 14 -10.64 19.79 5.49
CA PRO A 14 -10.63 20.73 6.62
C PRO A 14 -10.67 20.01 7.96
N LEU A 15 -11.47 18.94 8.09
CA LEU A 15 -11.54 18.12 9.29
C LEU A 15 -10.21 17.43 9.59
N ALA A 16 -9.58 16.80 8.60
CA ALA A 16 -8.30 16.13 8.74
C ALA A 16 -7.20 17.10 9.19
N LEU A 17 -7.17 18.31 8.62
CA LEU A 17 -6.24 19.36 9.02
C LEU A 17 -6.52 19.85 10.45
N ALA A 18 -7.77 20.12 10.79
CA ALA A 18 -8.14 20.55 12.15
C ALA A 18 -7.74 19.50 13.20
N LEU A 19 -8.05 18.23 12.95
CA LEU A 19 -7.67 17.13 13.83
C LEU A 19 -6.15 17.02 13.95
N TYR A 20 -5.39 17.18 12.86
CA TYR A 20 -3.93 17.18 12.88
C TYR A 20 -3.35 18.27 13.79
N TRP A 21 -3.91 19.48 13.73
CA TRP A 21 -3.45 20.59 14.57
C TRP A 21 -3.77 20.39 16.05
N ILE A 22 -4.91 19.79 16.37
CA ILE A 22 -5.36 19.52 17.75
C ILE A 22 -4.64 18.30 18.35
N ALA A 23 -4.29 17.31 17.53
CA ALA A 23 -3.74 16.05 18.02
C ALA A 23 -2.36 16.21 18.68
N PRO A 24 -2.16 15.56 19.84
CA PRO A 24 -0.87 15.56 20.54
C PRO A 24 0.18 14.87 19.67
N ARG A 25 1.41 15.42 19.66
CA ARG A 25 2.53 14.94 18.84
C ARG A 25 2.69 13.40 18.78
N PRO A 26 2.67 12.64 19.90
CA PRO A 26 2.85 11.19 19.84
C PRO A 26 1.71 10.44 19.14
N GLY A 27 0.50 11.02 19.07
CA GLY A 27 -0.68 10.39 18.47
C GLY A 27 -0.95 10.79 17.01
N ARG A 28 -0.19 11.74 16.45
CA ARG A 28 -0.47 12.29 15.11
C ARG A 28 -0.44 11.24 14.01
N ASN A 29 0.53 10.34 14.02
CA ASN A 29 0.64 9.31 12.99
C ASN A 29 -0.50 8.30 13.07
N ALA A 30 -0.90 7.90 14.29
CA ALA A 30 -2.04 7.03 14.50
C ALA A 30 -3.35 7.67 14.03
N MET A 31 -3.54 8.96 14.34
CA MET A 31 -4.69 9.73 13.87
C MET A 31 -4.69 9.87 12.33
N LEU A 32 -3.56 10.21 11.72
CA LEU A 32 -3.43 10.31 10.26
C LEU A 32 -3.68 8.96 9.59
N LEU A 33 -3.21 7.87 10.19
CA LEU A 33 -3.50 6.51 9.71
C LEU A 33 -5.00 6.23 9.78
N ALA A 34 -5.65 6.52 10.91
CA ALA A 34 -7.09 6.32 11.08
C ALA A 34 -7.90 7.12 10.03
N LEU A 35 -7.55 8.39 9.82
CA LEU A 35 -8.16 9.22 8.77
C LEU A 35 -7.92 8.66 7.37
N SER A 36 -6.72 8.12 7.13
CA SER A 36 -6.36 7.55 5.84
C SER A 36 -7.10 6.25 5.55
N LEU A 37 -7.23 5.36 6.53
CA LEU A 37 -8.01 4.14 6.41
C LEU A 37 -9.50 4.44 6.27
N PHE A 38 -10.03 5.44 7.00
CA PHE A 38 -11.40 5.91 6.83
C PHE A 38 -11.64 6.42 5.40
N PHE A 39 -10.73 7.26 4.89
CA PHE A 39 -10.84 7.75 3.52
C PHE A 39 -10.81 6.62 2.49
N TYR A 40 -9.88 5.67 2.63
CA TYR A 40 -9.82 4.48 1.78
C TYR A 40 -11.11 3.68 1.83
N ALA A 41 -11.59 3.33 3.04
CA ALA A 41 -12.80 2.54 3.24
C ALA A 41 -14.06 3.23 2.71
N SER A 42 -14.13 4.56 2.82
CA SER A 42 -15.23 5.34 2.26
C SER A 42 -15.27 5.30 0.73
N GLY A 43 -14.14 5.03 0.06
CA GLY A 43 -14.04 4.86 -1.38
C GLY A 43 -14.28 3.43 -1.79
N GLU A 44 -13.66 2.50 -1.08
CA GLU A 44 -13.65 1.09 -1.44
C GLU A 44 -13.45 0.16 -0.24
N ALA A 45 -14.49 0.04 0.59
CA ALA A 45 -14.47 -0.79 1.80
C ALA A 45 -14.11 -2.26 1.54
N GLN A 46 -14.53 -2.82 0.39
CA GLN A 46 -14.32 -4.23 0.05
C GLN A 46 -12.84 -4.64 -0.03
N HIS A 47 -11.95 -3.73 -0.45
CA HIS A 47 -10.52 -4.00 -0.62
C HIS A 47 -9.66 -3.52 0.55
N LEU A 48 -10.28 -3.00 1.62
CA LEU A 48 -9.55 -2.56 2.82
C LEU A 48 -8.72 -3.71 3.42
N TRP A 49 -9.27 -4.92 3.44
CA TRP A 49 -8.56 -6.11 3.93
C TRP A 49 -7.36 -6.49 3.09
N LEU A 50 -7.42 -6.26 1.77
CA LEU A 50 -6.28 -6.47 0.88
C LEU A 50 -5.16 -5.46 1.18
N LEU A 51 -5.50 -4.19 1.38
CA LEU A 51 -4.53 -3.17 1.77
C LEU A 51 -3.85 -3.53 3.09
N LEU A 52 -4.64 -3.87 4.12
CA LEU A 52 -4.11 -4.22 5.44
C LEU A 52 -3.27 -5.50 5.43
N SER A 53 -3.64 -6.50 4.62
CA SER A 53 -2.86 -7.73 4.51
C SER A 53 -1.52 -7.48 3.82
N LEU A 54 -1.49 -6.67 2.75
CA LEU A 54 -0.24 -6.28 2.09
C LEU A 54 0.66 -5.46 3.01
N ILE A 55 0.09 -4.56 3.82
CA ILE A 55 0.83 -3.83 4.85
C ILE A 55 1.43 -4.82 5.86
N ALA A 56 0.64 -5.75 6.40
CA ALA A 56 1.13 -6.71 7.39
C ALA A 56 2.25 -7.61 6.83
N VAL A 57 2.07 -8.13 5.61
CA VAL A 57 3.06 -8.99 4.95
C VAL A 57 4.36 -8.24 4.68
N ASN A 58 4.28 -7.04 4.10
CA ASN A 58 5.48 -6.27 3.76
C ASN A 58 6.19 -5.71 5.00
N TYR A 59 5.45 -5.33 6.04
CA TYR A 59 6.02 -4.97 7.34
C TYR A 59 6.87 -6.11 7.90
N ALA A 60 6.30 -7.32 7.97
CA ALA A 60 7.00 -8.51 8.45
C ALA A 60 8.21 -8.85 7.56
N ALA A 61 8.04 -8.78 6.23
CA ALA A 61 9.12 -9.02 5.28
C ALA A 61 10.30 -8.07 5.51
N GLY A 62 10.05 -6.76 5.70
CA GLY A 62 11.11 -5.79 5.99
C GLY A 62 11.90 -6.12 7.25
N LEU A 63 11.23 -6.53 8.33
CA LEU A 63 11.89 -6.95 9.58
C LEU A 63 12.74 -8.21 9.38
N VAL A 64 12.22 -9.20 8.63
CA VAL A 64 12.95 -10.44 8.31
C VAL A 64 14.18 -10.16 7.43
N ILE A 65 14.04 -9.30 6.42
CA ILE A 65 15.13 -8.89 5.52
C ILE A 65 16.24 -8.19 6.31
N GLU A 66 15.88 -7.28 7.22
CA GLU A 66 16.84 -6.55 8.04
C GLU A 66 17.62 -7.48 8.98
N ALA A 67 16.92 -8.39 9.66
CA ALA A 67 17.48 -9.33 10.63
C ALA A 67 18.32 -10.46 10.00
N SER A 68 18.08 -10.76 8.72
CA SER A 68 18.77 -11.82 7.99
C SER A 68 20.27 -11.54 7.81
N ARG A 69 21.12 -12.35 8.45
CA ARG A 69 22.58 -12.28 8.31
C ARG A 69 23.10 -12.95 7.03
N ALA A 70 22.46 -14.04 6.62
CA ALA A 70 22.86 -14.77 5.41
C ALA A 70 22.32 -14.09 4.15
N ALA A 71 23.20 -13.89 3.16
CA ALA A 71 22.84 -13.24 1.91
C ALA A 71 21.75 -13.99 1.12
N LEU A 72 21.76 -15.33 1.16
CA LEU A 72 20.76 -16.17 0.48
C LEU A 72 19.36 -15.93 1.04
N TRP A 73 19.17 -16.06 2.36
CA TRP A 73 17.88 -15.85 3.01
C TRP A 73 17.34 -14.44 2.80
N ARG A 74 18.22 -13.44 2.83
CA ARG A 74 17.85 -12.04 2.53
C ARG A 74 17.35 -11.86 1.10
N ARG A 75 18.00 -12.51 0.12
CA ARG A 75 17.57 -12.49 -1.30
C ARG A 75 16.24 -13.19 -1.52
N LEU A 76 16.04 -14.34 -0.87
CA LEU A 76 14.79 -15.09 -0.97
C LEU A 76 13.63 -14.31 -0.33
N ALA A 77 13.84 -13.68 0.83
CA ALA A 77 12.82 -12.89 1.51
C ALA A 77 12.37 -11.69 0.66
N VAL A 78 13.32 -10.91 0.09
CA VAL A 78 12.95 -9.78 -0.78
C VAL A 78 12.31 -10.27 -2.09
N GLY A 79 12.81 -11.36 -2.67
CA GLY A 79 12.26 -11.95 -3.89
C GLY A 79 10.83 -12.43 -3.70
N ALA A 80 10.55 -13.09 -2.57
CA ALA A 80 9.20 -13.57 -2.23
C ALA A 80 8.23 -12.40 -1.99
N ALA A 81 8.64 -11.36 -1.26
CA ALA A 81 7.81 -10.19 -1.02
C ALA A 81 7.45 -9.46 -2.32
N VAL A 82 8.45 -9.17 -3.16
CA VAL A 82 8.25 -8.52 -4.46
C VAL A 82 7.40 -9.39 -5.40
N ALA A 83 7.62 -10.70 -5.42
CA ALA A 83 6.82 -11.62 -6.23
C ALA A 83 5.35 -11.63 -5.76
N ALA A 84 5.08 -11.64 -4.45
CA ALA A 84 3.72 -11.58 -3.91
C ALA A 84 3.02 -10.27 -4.26
N ASP A 85 3.70 -9.13 -4.09
CA ASP A 85 3.21 -7.80 -4.46
C ASP A 85 2.88 -7.71 -5.95
N LEU A 86 3.77 -8.19 -6.82
CA LEU A 86 3.56 -8.22 -8.27
C LEU A 86 2.48 -9.20 -8.69
N ALA A 87 2.33 -10.33 -8.00
CA ALA A 87 1.27 -11.30 -8.26
C ALA A 87 -0.11 -10.68 -7.96
N VAL A 88 -0.25 -9.98 -6.83
CA VAL A 88 -1.48 -9.27 -6.48
C VAL A 88 -1.78 -8.16 -7.49
N LEU A 89 -0.79 -7.33 -7.84
CA LEU A 89 -0.96 -6.31 -8.87
C LEU A 89 -1.33 -6.92 -10.23
N GLY A 90 -0.66 -8.00 -10.60
CA GLY A 90 -0.89 -8.74 -11.83
C GLY A 90 -2.31 -9.28 -11.94
N TRP A 91 -2.78 -9.91 -10.87
CA TRP A 91 -4.14 -10.43 -10.77
C TRP A 91 -5.18 -9.34 -10.98
N PHE A 92 -5.19 -8.32 -10.13
CA PHE A 92 -6.25 -7.31 -10.15
C PHE A 92 -6.20 -6.44 -11.42
N LYS A 93 -5.01 -6.23 -12.00
CA LYS A 93 -4.86 -5.38 -13.19
C LYS A 93 -5.06 -6.11 -14.51
N TYR A 94 -4.66 -7.37 -14.61
CA TYR A 94 -4.59 -8.07 -15.90
C TYR A 94 -5.46 -9.33 -15.98
N ALA A 95 -5.95 -9.92 -14.89
CA ALA A 95 -6.70 -11.17 -14.97
C ALA A 95 -8.00 -11.02 -15.80
N GLY A 96 -8.72 -9.91 -15.65
CA GLY A 96 -9.90 -9.62 -16.49
C GLY A 96 -9.56 -9.49 -17.97
N PHE A 97 -8.48 -8.75 -18.30
CA PHE A 97 -7.99 -8.63 -19.67
C PHE A 97 -7.61 -9.99 -20.26
N LEU A 98 -6.77 -10.76 -19.55
CA LEU A 98 -6.34 -12.09 -19.97
C LEU A 98 -7.53 -13.03 -20.20
N ALA A 99 -8.52 -13.01 -19.31
CA ALA A 99 -9.72 -13.82 -19.48
C ALA A 99 -10.53 -13.43 -20.70
N THR A 100 -10.70 -12.13 -20.97
CA THR A 100 -11.37 -11.68 -22.20
C THR A 100 -10.60 -12.03 -23.47
N SER A 101 -9.26 -11.98 -23.44
CA SER A 101 -8.41 -12.33 -24.59
C SER A 101 -8.39 -13.84 -24.86
N LEU A 102 -8.53 -14.67 -23.84
CA LEU A 102 -8.52 -16.13 -23.95
C LEU A 102 -9.92 -16.75 -24.10
N ALA A 103 -10.99 -15.99 -23.86
CA ALA A 103 -12.37 -16.42 -24.04
C ALA A 103 -12.71 -16.98 -25.44
N PRO A 104 -12.11 -16.50 -26.55
CA PRO A 104 -12.31 -17.13 -27.87
C PRO A 104 -11.62 -18.48 -28.03
N LEU A 105 -10.57 -18.75 -27.25
CA LEU A 105 -9.74 -19.96 -27.32
C LEU A 105 -10.15 -21.02 -26.28
N SER A 106 -10.84 -20.59 -25.23
CA SER A 106 -11.33 -21.43 -24.14
C SER A 106 -12.73 -20.96 -23.78
N HIS A 107 -13.73 -21.84 -23.77
CA HIS A 107 -15.10 -21.54 -23.33
C HIS A 107 -15.20 -21.22 -21.81
N VAL A 108 -14.10 -20.82 -21.20
CA VAL A 108 -13.94 -20.57 -19.76
C VAL A 108 -14.16 -19.08 -19.50
N ALA A 109 -15.42 -18.69 -19.34
CA ALA A 109 -15.80 -17.32 -18.97
C ALA A 109 -15.69 -17.04 -17.45
N MET A 110 -14.67 -17.56 -16.77
CA MET A 110 -14.66 -17.62 -15.30
C MET A 110 -14.16 -16.37 -14.56
N TRP A 111 -13.90 -15.24 -15.23
CA TRP A 111 -13.11 -14.13 -14.64
C TRP A 111 -13.55 -12.73 -15.09
N GLN A 112 -14.81 -12.59 -15.50
CA GLN A 112 -15.39 -11.29 -15.84
C GLN A 112 -15.82 -10.57 -14.56
N GLY A 113 -15.42 -9.31 -14.38
CA GLY A 113 -15.88 -8.47 -13.26
C GLY A 113 -14.93 -8.32 -12.07
N ILE A 114 -13.63 -8.58 -12.22
CA ILE A 114 -12.64 -8.25 -11.19
C ILE A 114 -12.62 -6.72 -11.02
N VAL A 115 -13.05 -6.24 -9.86
CA VAL A 115 -13.03 -4.81 -9.52
C VAL A 115 -11.62 -4.43 -9.12
N LEU A 116 -11.06 -3.43 -9.80
CA LEU A 116 -9.70 -2.96 -9.55
C LEU A 116 -9.67 -2.12 -8.26
N PRO A 117 -8.86 -2.50 -7.25
CA PRO A 117 -8.73 -1.71 -6.04
C PRO A 117 -8.08 -0.36 -6.33
N LEU A 118 -8.67 0.68 -5.78
CA LEU A 118 -8.22 2.05 -5.85
C LEU A 118 -6.81 2.15 -5.26
N GLY A 119 -5.91 2.73 -6.04
CA GLY A 119 -4.55 2.96 -5.58
C GLY A 119 -3.65 1.71 -5.55
N ILE A 120 -4.08 0.56 -6.11
CA ILE A 120 -3.30 -0.69 -6.04
C ILE A 120 -1.88 -0.58 -6.53
N SER A 121 -1.67 0.15 -7.62
CA SER A 121 -0.31 0.37 -8.13
C SER A 121 0.53 1.16 -7.12
N PHE A 122 -0.04 2.17 -6.46
CA PHE A 122 0.70 2.97 -5.50
C PHE A 122 1.12 2.14 -4.30
N TYR A 123 0.19 1.55 -3.54
CA TYR A 123 0.58 0.84 -2.32
C TYR A 123 1.46 -0.38 -2.60
N VAL A 124 1.30 -1.05 -3.76
CA VAL A 124 2.20 -2.12 -4.19
C VAL A 124 3.61 -1.58 -4.48
N PHE A 125 3.75 -0.48 -5.21
CA PHE A 125 5.09 0.06 -5.48
C PHE A 125 5.76 0.66 -4.24
N HIS A 126 5.01 1.23 -3.30
CA HIS A 126 5.56 1.66 -2.00
C HIS A 126 6.04 0.45 -1.18
N ASN A 127 5.28 -0.65 -1.14
CA ASN A 127 5.71 -1.90 -0.51
C ASN A 127 7.01 -2.45 -1.13
N ILE A 128 7.08 -2.51 -2.47
CA ILE A 128 8.28 -2.93 -3.19
C ILE A 128 9.46 -2.01 -2.87
N SER A 129 9.25 -0.69 -2.87
CA SER A 129 10.30 0.27 -2.49
C SER A 129 10.82 -0.01 -1.08
N TYR A 130 9.93 -0.25 -0.11
CA TYR A 130 10.28 -0.55 1.27
C TYR A 130 11.19 -1.78 1.38
N VAL A 131 10.75 -2.93 0.86
CA VAL A 131 11.52 -4.18 0.98
C VAL A 131 12.84 -4.12 0.20
N VAL A 132 12.87 -3.47 -0.96
CA VAL A 132 14.09 -3.30 -1.77
C VAL A 132 15.08 -2.34 -1.11
N ASP A 133 14.62 -1.22 -0.55
CA ASP A 133 15.49 -0.26 0.14
C ASP A 133 16.16 -0.89 1.38
N ILE A 134 15.41 -1.69 2.15
CA ILE A 134 15.97 -2.44 3.28
C ILE A 134 16.98 -3.48 2.81
N TYR A 135 16.65 -4.23 1.75
CA TYR A 135 17.55 -5.21 1.14
C TYR A 135 18.87 -4.58 0.68
N ARG A 136 18.79 -3.38 0.09
CA ARG A 136 19.93 -2.58 -0.38
C ARG A 136 20.66 -1.83 0.74
N ARG A 137 20.15 -1.88 1.98
CA ARG A 137 20.67 -1.15 3.14
C ARG A 137 20.69 0.38 2.92
N THR A 138 19.80 0.90 2.08
CA THR A 138 19.61 2.35 1.88
C THR A 138 18.71 2.96 2.95
N ALA A 139 17.89 2.14 3.63
CA ALA A 139 17.08 2.52 4.77
C ALA A 139 16.93 1.35 5.77
N PRO A 140 16.76 1.63 7.08
CA PRO A 140 16.43 0.61 8.07
C PRO A 140 14.95 0.20 7.99
N ALA A 141 14.60 -0.99 8.46
CA ALA A 141 13.21 -1.42 8.57
C ALA A 141 12.44 -0.55 9.59
N ARG A 142 11.19 -0.16 9.26
CA ARG A 142 10.35 0.51 10.26
C ARG A 142 9.97 -0.48 11.35
N ARG A 143 10.18 -0.09 12.61
CA ARG A 143 9.79 -0.88 13.80
C ARG A 143 8.43 -0.49 14.37
N ASN A 144 7.92 0.68 14.00
CA ASN A 144 6.58 1.10 14.37
C ASN A 144 5.62 0.72 13.25
N PRO A 145 4.68 -0.22 13.48
CA PRO A 145 3.74 -0.65 12.46
C PRO A 145 2.78 0.46 12.04
N ILE A 146 2.48 1.42 12.92
CA ILE A 146 1.61 2.57 12.61
C ILE A 146 2.28 3.46 11.56
N ASP A 147 3.57 3.73 11.71
CA ASP A 147 4.30 4.59 10.77
C ASP A 147 4.45 3.91 9.41
N PHE A 148 4.70 2.60 9.39
CA PHE A 148 4.75 1.84 8.15
C PHE A 148 3.38 1.80 7.47
N ALA A 149 2.32 1.48 8.21
CA ALA A 149 0.96 1.49 7.68
C ALA A 149 0.58 2.87 7.15
N LEU A 150 0.97 3.95 7.85
CA LEU A 150 0.74 5.33 7.40
C LEU A 150 1.48 5.61 6.09
N TYR A 151 2.77 5.25 5.99
CA TYR A 151 3.54 5.41 4.75
C TYR A 151 2.83 4.78 3.54
N ILE A 152 2.27 3.58 3.71
CA ILE A 152 1.57 2.88 2.64
C ILE A 152 0.17 3.45 2.37
N ALA A 153 -0.57 3.78 3.44
CA ALA A 153 -1.99 4.11 3.34
C ALA A 153 -2.30 5.61 3.23
N PHE A 154 -1.29 6.50 3.30
CA PHE A 154 -1.50 7.93 3.43
C PHE A 154 -2.45 8.49 2.35
N PHE A 155 -3.60 9.05 2.77
CA PHE A 155 -4.67 9.42 1.85
C PHE A 155 -4.29 10.41 0.72
N PRO A 156 -3.34 11.36 0.89
CA PRO A 156 -2.91 12.21 -0.21
C PRO A 156 -2.11 11.44 -1.27
N GLN A 157 -1.47 10.34 -0.91
CA GLN A 157 -0.53 9.62 -1.78
C GLN A 157 -1.12 8.36 -2.40
N VAL A 158 -1.97 7.63 -1.67
CA VAL A 158 -2.54 6.34 -2.10
C VAL A 158 -3.29 6.40 -3.43
N ILE A 159 -3.91 7.53 -3.77
CA ILE A 159 -4.76 7.64 -4.98
C ILE A 159 -4.03 8.29 -6.16
N ALA A 160 -3.23 9.33 -5.91
CA ALA A 160 -2.71 10.19 -6.99
C ALA A 160 -1.37 10.89 -6.66
N GLY A 161 -0.66 10.49 -5.60
CA GLY A 161 0.64 11.07 -5.28
C GLY A 161 1.75 10.53 -6.17
N PRO A 162 2.91 11.22 -6.28
CA PRO A 162 4.11 10.58 -6.82
C PRO A 162 4.44 9.34 -6.00
N ILE A 163 5.03 8.31 -6.64
CA ILE A 163 5.53 7.15 -5.91
C ILE A 163 6.73 7.61 -5.08
N VAL A 164 6.55 7.73 -3.76
CA VAL A 164 7.61 8.19 -2.87
C VAL A 164 8.44 7.01 -2.41
N ARG A 165 9.77 7.10 -2.58
CA ARG A 165 10.67 6.03 -2.18
C ARG A 165 10.79 5.99 -0.67
N TYR A 166 10.89 4.79 -0.13
CA TYR A 166 10.93 4.62 1.32
C TYR A 166 12.15 5.31 1.95
N HIS A 167 13.32 5.25 1.32
CA HIS A 167 14.52 5.91 1.85
C HIS A 167 14.39 7.44 1.98
N ASP A 168 13.55 8.09 1.18
CA ASP A 168 13.34 9.55 1.27
C ASP A 168 12.56 9.95 2.53
N ILE A 169 11.75 9.03 3.06
CA ILE A 169 10.90 9.25 4.24
C ILE A 169 11.54 8.65 5.49
N ALA A 170 12.32 7.57 5.36
CA ALA A 170 12.87 6.85 6.51
C ALA A 170 13.80 7.69 7.40
N GLY A 171 14.40 8.76 6.86
CA GLY A 171 15.29 9.69 7.58
C GLY A 171 14.64 10.96 8.13
N ALA A 172 13.33 11.15 7.93
CA ALA A 172 12.54 12.26 8.49
C ALA A 172 11.83 11.87 9.79
#